data_AF-I2K6U5-F1
#
_entry.id   AF-I2K6U5-F1
#
_cell.length_a   1.000
_cell.length_b   1.000
_cell.length_c   1.000
_cell.angle_alpha   90.00
_cell.angle_beta   90.00
_cell.angle_gamma   90.00
#
_symmetry.space_group_name_H-M   'P 1'
#
loop_
_entity.id
_entity.type
_entity.pdbx_description
1 polymer ?
#
loop_
_entity_poly.entity_id
_entity_poly.type
_entity_poly.pdbx_seq_one_letter_code
_entity_poly.pdbx_strand_id
1 'polypeptide(L)'
;MNIPNLYEEVIAFGSLLFAVVALYFMLKLHYQFAFGLMKNTSSYETHQAKIEKAKHYLFFVLKVLLWVGLIGVFIFGSYYLSEGMSLKALLFELWDKIPEGFWLEAFFVIIRIAVIITLSRYMLKFVYAFLDKHQQKAIENRCDNCREITIVTFYTRLHNMVKYTVLLGILYRITLFFTFLDVVSRGLWILLIIYFMVSMGLLTLNGLTMMKEKRGV
;
A
#
# COMPACT_ATOMS: atom_id res chain seq x y z
N MET A 1 -2.83 52.50 -1.78
CA MET A 1 -2.99 51.03 -1.83
C MET A 1 -1.84 50.51 -2.68
N ASN A 2 -0.78 49.98 -2.07
CA ASN A 2 0.35 49.42 -2.83
C ASN A 2 -0.15 48.13 -3.47
N ILE A 3 -0.29 48.14 -4.79
CA ILE A 3 -0.57 46.91 -5.55
C ILE A 3 0.68 46.04 -5.34
N PRO A 4 0.60 44.89 -4.65
CA PRO A 4 1.72 43.96 -4.59
C PRO A 4 2.17 43.67 -6.02
N ASN A 5 3.49 43.60 -6.26
CA ASN A 5 4.06 43.52 -7.60
C ASN A 5 3.31 42.46 -8.43
N LEU A 6 2.42 42.90 -9.34
CA LEU A 6 1.45 42.04 -10.02
C LEU A 6 2.13 40.84 -10.70
N TYR A 7 3.35 41.08 -11.19
CA TYR A 7 4.20 40.05 -11.77
C TYR A 7 4.56 38.92 -10.78
N GLU A 8 4.91 39.26 -9.54
CA GLU A 8 5.26 38.28 -8.50
C GLU A 8 4.04 37.46 -8.09
N GLU A 9 2.86 38.08 -8.00
CA GLU A 9 1.62 37.40 -7.65
C GLU A 9 1.14 36.45 -8.78
N VAL A 10 1.31 36.85 -10.04
CA VAL A 10 1.03 35.98 -11.19
C VAL A 10 1.98 34.78 -11.22
N ILE A 11 3.27 34.99 -10.91
CA ILE A 11 4.23 33.88 -10.78
C ILE A 11 3.83 32.95 -9.65
N ALA A 12 3.49 33.51 -8.48
CA ALA A 12 3.05 32.73 -7.32
C ALA A 12 1.82 31.88 -7.66
N PHE A 13 0.80 32.48 -8.27
CA PHE A 13 -0.40 31.78 -8.72
C PHE A 13 -0.08 30.68 -9.74
N GLY A 14 0.76 30.97 -10.74
CA GLY A 14 1.23 29.99 -11.71
C GLY A 14 1.98 28.83 -11.05
N SER A 15 2.79 29.10 -10.04
CA SER A 15 3.54 28.07 -9.30
C SER A 15 2.63 27.14 -8.49
N LEU A 16 1.55 27.67 -7.88
CA LEU A 16 0.56 26.87 -7.16
C LEU A 16 -0.19 25.93 -8.10
N LEU A 17 -0.60 26.41 -9.27
CA LEU A 17 -1.22 25.57 -10.31
C LEU A 17 -0.24 24.53 -10.84
N PHE A 18 1.01 24.93 -11.08
CA PHE A 18 2.07 24.01 -11.50
C PHE A 18 2.31 22.92 -10.47
N ALA A 19 2.28 23.22 -9.16
CA ALA A 19 2.44 22.23 -8.11
C ALA A 19 1.34 21.13 -8.18
N VAL A 20 0.09 21.51 -8.45
CA VAL A 20 -1.01 20.53 -8.65
C VAL A 20 -0.72 19.63 -9.85
N VAL A 21 -0.29 20.20 -10.97
CA VAL A 21 0.06 19.43 -12.18
C VAL A 21 1.27 18.51 -11.93
N ALA A 22 2.31 19.01 -11.26
CA ALA A 22 3.51 18.26 -10.92
C ALA A 22 3.17 17.07 -10.00
N LEU A 23 2.33 17.29 -8.99
CA LEU A 23 1.85 16.23 -8.09
C LEU A 23 1.05 15.16 -8.85
N TYR A 24 0.18 15.57 -9.79
CA TYR A 24 -0.51 14.63 -10.67
C TYR A 24 0.45 13.78 -11.51
N PHE A 25 1.47 14.40 -12.13
CA PHE A 25 2.45 13.67 -12.94
C PHE A 25 3.28 12.70 -12.10
N MET A 26 3.71 13.12 -10.90
CA MET A 26 4.44 12.26 -9.95
C MET A 26 3.60 11.04 -9.56
N LEU A 27 2.33 11.24 -9.18
CA LEU A 27 1.41 10.15 -8.87
C LEU A 27 1.19 9.23 -10.07
N LYS A 28 0.94 9.81 -11.25
CA LYS A 28 0.74 9.05 -12.49
C LYS A 28 1.94 8.16 -12.80
N LEU A 29 3.16 8.72 -12.71
CA LEU A 29 4.41 7.99 -12.94
C LEU A 29 4.59 6.88 -11.91
N HIS A 30 4.35 7.17 -10.63
CA HIS A 30 4.37 6.17 -9.56
C HIS A 30 3.44 4.99 -9.85
N TYR A 31 2.18 5.26 -10.21
CA TYR A 31 1.23 4.19 -10.54
C TYR A 31 1.62 3.43 -11.81
N GLN A 32 2.07 4.12 -12.86
CA GLN A 32 2.57 3.45 -14.07
C GLN A 32 3.72 2.50 -13.75
N PHE A 33 4.66 2.93 -12.90
CA PHE A 33 5.76 2.10 -12.43
C PHE A 33 5.25 0.90 -11.62
N ALA A 34 4.34 1.12 -10.67
CA ALA A 34 3.76 0.05 -9.85
C ALA A 34 3.02 -1.01 -10.70
N PHE A 35 2.19 -0.59 -11.65
CA PHE A 35 1.54 -1.50 -12.60
C PHE A 35 2.53 -2.18 -13.54
N GLY A 36 3.61 -1.50 -13.94
CA GLY A 36 4.70 -2.08 -14.72
C GLY A 36 5.39 -3.23 -14.00
N LEU A 37 5.71 -3.06 -12.71
CA LEU A 37 6.29 -4.12 -11.89
C LEU A 37 5.36 -5.32 -11.73
N MET A 38 4.03 -5.10 -11.66
CA MET A 38 3.07 -6.20 -11.54
C MET A 38 2.98 -7.08 -12.78
N LYS A 39 3.27 -6.56 -13.99
CA LYS A 39 3.21 -7.34 -15.24
C LYS A 39 4.12 -8.57 -15.23
N ASN A 40 5.22 -8.52 -14.48
CA ASN A 40 6.18 -9.63 -14.40
C ASN A 40 5.81 -10.66 -13.32
N THR A 41 4.57 -10.65 -12.83
CA THR A 41 4.11 -11.57 -11.79
C THR A 41 3.07 -12.55 -12.34
N SER A 42 3.14 -13.81 -11.91
CA SER A 42 2.15 -14.84 -12.28
C SER A 42 0.70 -14.45 -11.91
N SER A 43 0.53 -13.60 -10.90
CA SER A 43 -0.77 -13.05 -10.52
C SER A 43 -1.38 -12.13 -11.59
N TYR A 44 -0.56 -11.46 -12.41
CA TYR A 44 -1.07 -10.60 -13.48
C TYR A 44 -1.67 -11.42 -14.62
N GLU A 45 -1.05 -12.55 -14.98
CA GLU A 45 -1.58 -13.47 -16.00
C GLU A 45 -2.94 -14.04 -15.59
N THR A 46 -3.10 -14.44 -14.33
CA THR A 46 -4.36 -15.03 -13.84
C THR A 46 -5.50 -14.01 -13.68
N HIS A 47 -5.19 -12.73 -13.44
CA HIS A 47 -6.19 -11.70 -13.12
C HIS A 47 -6.14 -10.46 -14.01
N GLN A 48 -5.57 -10.58 -15.21
CA GLN A 48 -5.28 -9.48 -16.12
C GLN A 48 -6.46 -8.53 -16.33
N ALA A 49 -7.65 -9.07 -16.64
CA ALA A 49 -8.85 -8.28 -16.90
C ALA A 49 -9.27 -7.42 -15.70
N LYS A 50 -9.16 -7.95 -14.47
CA LYS A 50 -9.50 -7.21 -13.24
C LYS A 50 -8.46 -6.12 -12.97
N ILE A 51 -7.18 -6.41 -13.19
CA ILE A 51 -6.08 -5.47 -12.95
C ILE A 51 -6.12 -4.31 -13.95
N GLU A 52 -6.35 -4.57 -15.24
CA GLU A 52 -6.49 -3.50 -16.24
C GLU A 52 -7.75 -2.64 -15.98
N LYS A 53 -8.86 -3.24 -15.52
CA LYS A 53 -10.04 -2.48 -15.11
C LYS A 53 -9.75 -1.58 -13.90
N ALA A 54 -9.06 -2.11 -12.88
CA ALA A 54 -8.66 -1.34 -11.70
C ALA A 54 -7.72 -0.18 -12.08
N LYS A 55 -6.74 -0.44 -12.95
CA LYS A 55 -5.84 0.56 -13.52
C LYS A 55 -6.60 1.66 -14.24
N HIS A 56 -7.58 1.30 -15.07
CA HIS A 56 -8.42 2.27 -15.78
C HIS A 56 -9.17 3.18 -14.80
N TYR A 57 -9.85 2.62 -13.80
CA TYR A 57 -10.55 3.42 -12.79
C TYR A 57 -9.61 4.30 -11.98
N LEU A 58 -8.44 3.79 -11.60
CA LEU A 58 -7.46 4.57 -10.85
C LEU A 58 -6.97 5.78 -11.64
N PHE A 59 -6.64 5.61 -12.93
CA PHE A 59 -6.26 6.75 -13.78
C PHE A 59 -7.42 7.70 -14.08
N PHE A 60 -8.65 7.19 -14.14
CA PHE A 60 -9.84 8.04 -14.26
C PHE A 60 -10.02 8.91 -13.00
N VAL A 61 -9.99 8.31 -11.82
CA VAL A 61 -10.06 9.04 -10.53
C VAL A 61 -8.94 10.05 -10.41
N LEU A 62 -7.70 9.69 -10.79
CA LEU A 62 -6.56 10.60 -10.76
C LEU A 62 -6.76 11.82 -11.67
N LYS A 63 -7.39 11.65 -12.85
CA LYS A 63 -7.76 12.77 -13.72
C LYS A 63 -8.84 13.65 -13.10
N VAL A 64 -9.87 13.05 -12.49
CA VAL A 64 -10.92 13.82 -11.79
C VAL A 64 -10.32 14.64 -10.65
N LEU A 65 -9.43 14.04 -9.85
CA LEU A 65 -8.72 14.74 -8.78
C LEU A 65 -7.83 15.88 -9.29
N LEU A 66 -7.17 15.71 -10.44
CA LEU A 66 -6.43 16.81 -11.09
C LEU A 66 -7.36 17.99 -11.41
N TRP A 67 -8.50 17.73 -12.06
CA TRP A 67 -9.45 18.79 -12.40
C TRP A 67 -10.00 19.49 -11.15
N VAL A 68 -10.41 18.73 -10.14
CA VAL A 68 -10.89 19.27 -8.86
C VAL A 68 -9.80 20.10 -8.18
N GLY A 69 -8.54 19.62 -8.18
CA GLY A 69 -7.41 20.34 -7.61
C GLY A 69 -7.11 21.65 -8.34
N LEU A 70 -7.10 21.64 -9.67
CA LEU A 70 -6.87 22.84 -10.49
C LEU A 70 -7.97 23.88 -10.28
N ILE A 71 -9.24 23.47 -10.34
CA ILE A 71 -10.38 24.36 -10.10
C ILE A 71 -10.33 24.91 -8.68
N GLY A 72 -10.05 24.06 -7.68
CA GLY A 72 -9.94 24.46 -6.28
C GLY A 72 -8.86 25.50 -6.05
N VAL A 73 -7.65 25.28 -6.55
CA VAL A 73 -6.53 26.24 -6.44
C VAL A 73 -6.82 27.52 -7.22
N PHE A 74 -7.47 27.42 -8.39
CA PHE A 74 -7.83 28.59 -9.18
C PHE A 74 -8.84 29.48 -8.45
N ILE A 75 -9.92 28.90 -7.92
CA ILE A 75 -10.93 29.62 -7.13
C ILE A 75 -10.29 30.21 -5.88
N PHE A 76 -9.53 29.39 -5.13
CA PHE A 76 -8.85 29.82 -3.92
C PHE A 76 -7.91 30.99 -4.17
N GLY A 77 -7.00 30.88 -5.14
CA GLY A 77 -6.03 31.95 -5.39
C GLY A 77 -6.67 33.22 -5.95
N SER A 78 -7.73 33.10 -6.76
CA SER A 78 -8.49 34.26 -7.25
C SER A 78 -9.20 34.99 -6.10
N TYR A 79 -9.82 34.24 -5.20
CA TYR A 79 -10.47 34.78 -4.00
C TYR A 79 -9.43 35.43 -3.06
N TYR A 80 -8.32 34.75 -2.79
CA TYR A 80 -7.26 35.21 -1.90
C TYR A 80 -6.64 36.54 -2.38
N LEU A 81 -6.42 36.68 -3.70
CA LEU A 81 -5.99 37.94 -4.31
C LEU A 81 -7.08 39.01 -4.26
N SER A 82 -8.36 38.65 -4.41
CA SER A 82 -9.47 39.60 -4.34
C SER A 82 -9.66 40.21 -2.94
N GLU A 83 -9.26 39.49 -1.88
CA GLU A 83 -9.20 40.00 -0.51
C GLU A 83 -7.94 40.86 -0.24
N GLY A 84 -7.07 41.05 -1.25
CA GLY A 84 -5.87 41.87 -1.15
C GLY A 84 -4.70 41.17 -0.43
N MET A 85 -4.75 39.86 -0.23
CA MET A 85 -3.65 39.08 0.34
C MET A 85 -2.62 38.68 -0.71
N SER A 86 -1.35 38.52 -0.29
CA SER A 86 -0.25 38.14 -1.17
C SER A 86 -0.09 36.61 -1.23
N LEU A 87 -0.21 36.04 -2.44
CA LEU A 87 0.07 34.63 -2.70
C LEU A 87 1.56 34.32 -2.59
N LYS A 88 2.43 35.28 -2.94
CA LYS A 88 3.87 35.14 -2.72
C LYS A 88 4.17 34.93 -1.23
N ALA A 89 3.59 35.74 -0.35
CA ALA A 89 3.76 35.58 1.09
C ALA A 89 3.25 34.21 1.55
N LEU A 90 2.08 33.78 1.06
CA LEU A 90 1.53 32.45 1.36
C LEU A 90 2.47 31.31 0.94
N LEU A 91 3.09 31.40 -0.24
CA LEU A 91 4.03 30.38 -0.71
C LEU A 91 5.26 30.25 0.18
N PHE A 92 5.85 31.38 0.58
CA PHE A 92 7.00 31.36 1.50
C PHE A 92 6.59 30.88 2.88
N GLU A 93 5.42 31.26 3.38
CA GLU A 93 4.90 30.74 4.66
C GLU A 93 4.70 29.22 4.62
N LEU A 94 4.17 28.69 3.50
CA LEU A 94 4.01 27.25 3.30
C LEU A 94 5.37 26.54 3.19
N TRP A 95 6.34 27.18 2.54
CA TRP A 95 7.70 26.65 2.42
C TRP A 95 8.42 26.61 3.77
N ASP A 96 8.32 27.67 4.56
CA ASP A 96 8.94 27.77 5.88
C ASP A 96 8.30 26.82 6.91
N LYS A 97 7.05 26.41 6.67
CA LYS A 97 6.40 25.35 7.45
C LYS A 97 6.95 23.95 7.18
N ILE A 98 7.75 23.76 6.12
CA ILE A 98 8.43 22.48 5.88
C ILE A 98 9.56 22.36 6.91
N PRO A 99 9.51 21.37 7.82
CA PRO A 99 10.51 21.28 8.87
C PRO A 99 11.90 20.99 8.27
N GLU A 100 12.93 21.60 8.88
CA GLU A 100 14.31 21.33 8.52
C GLU A 100 14.60 19.83 8.66
N GLY A 101 15.22 19.24 7.62
CA GLY A 101 15.50 17.80 7.59
C GLY A 101 14.38 16.92 7.02
N PHE A 102 13.19 17.46 6.71
CA PHE A 102 12.08 16.70 6.12
C PHE A 102 12.50 15.81 4.94
N TRP A 103 13.29 16.36 4.01
CA TRP A 103 13.74 15.64 2.82
C TRP A 103 14.68 14.48 3.14
N LEU A 104 15.57 14.65 4.13
CA LEU A 104 16.48 13.59 4.59
C LEU A 104 15.70 12.50 5.33
N GLU A 105 14.76 12.88 6.20
CA GLU A 105 13.89 11.93 6.89
C GLU A 105 13.04 11.11 5.91
N ALA A 106 12.42 11.78 4.93
CA ALA A 106 11.65 11.13 3.88
C ALA A 106 12.51 10.14 3.08
N PHE A 107 13.75 10.51 2.75
CA PHE A 107 14.69 9.62 2.08
C PHE A 107 15.04 8.37 2.93
N PHE A 108 15.32 8.55 4.22
CA PHE A 108 15.57 7.42 5.13
C PHE A 108 14.34 6.52 5.30
N VAL A 109 13.13 7.08 5.30
CA VAL A 109 11.89 6.31 5.31
C VAL A 109 11.80 5.43 4.06
N ILE A 110 12.09 5.97 2.87
CA ILE A 110 12.09 5.20 1.62
C ILE A 110 13.09 4.03 1.68
N ILE A 111 14.31 4.27 2.19
CA ILE A 111 15.30 3.20 2.38
C ILE A 111 14.77 2.12 3.33
N ARG A 112 14.20 2.50 4.48
CA ARG A 112 13.63 1.55 5.45
C ARG A 112 12.53 0.69 4.82
N ILE A 113 11.67 1.28 4.00
CA ILE A 113 10.62 0.55 3.27
C ILE A 113 11.24 -0.48 2.31
N ALA A 114 12.25 -0.07 1.52
CA ALA A 114 12.93 -0.96 0.58
C ALA A 114 13.59 -2.15 1.30
N VAL A 115 14.25 -1.90 2.44
CA VAL A 115 14.88 -2.93 3.28
C VAL A 115 13.82 -3.90 3.82
N ILE A 116 12.71 -3.42 4.39
CA ILE A 116 11.63 -4.26 4.93
C ILE A 116 11.05 -5.16 3.84
N ILE A 117 10.79 -4.63 2.65
CA ILE A 117 10.25 -5.42 1.53
C ILE A 117 11.24 -6.51 1.12
N THR A 118 12.52 -6.17 1.02
CA THR A 118 13.59 -7.10 0.62
C THR A 118 13.77 -8.22 1.63
N LEU A 119 13.88 -7.89 2.92
CA LEU A 119 13.97 -8.86 4.01
C LEU A 119 12.74 -9.76 4.07
N SER A 120 11.55 -9.17 3.92
CA SER A 120 10.30 -9.93 3.96
C SER A 120 10.20 -10.94 2.80
N ARG A 121 10.66 -10.59 1.60
CA ARG A 121 10.75 -11.52 0.47
C ARG A 121 11.70 -12.68 0.75
N TYR A 122 12.87 -12.39 1.33
CA TYR A 122 13.84 -13.42 1.69
C TYR A 122 13.27 -14.38 2.76
N MET A 123 12.66 -13.82 3.80
CA MET A 123 12.03 -14.60 4.87
C MET A 123 10.88 -15.47 4.33
N LEU A 124 10.02 -14.94 3.45
CA LEU A 124 8.94 -15.72 2.83
C LEU A 124 9.48 -16.92 2.04
N LYS A 125 10.57 -16.74 1.27
CA LYS A 125 11.20 -17.84 0.53
C LYS A 125 11.67 -18.96 1.47
N PHE A 126 12.27 -18.59 2.60
CA PHE A 126 12.72 -19.55 3.60
C PHE A 126 11.54 -20.28 4.28
N VAL A 127 10.51 -19.54 4.70
CA VAL A 127 9.33 -20.12 5.37
C VAL A 127 8.56 -21.05 4.43
N TYR A 128 8.43 -20.70 3.15
CA TYR A 128 7.77 -21.56 2.16
C TYR A 128 8.54 -22.84 1.90
N ALA A 129 9.86 -22.76 1.72
CA ALA A 129 10.69 -23.96 1.58
C ALA A 129 10.60 -24.88 2.81
N PHE A 130 10.51 -24.30 4.01
CA PHE A 130 10.28 -25.05 5.24
C PHE A 130 8.90 -25.72 5.27
N LEU A 131 7.84 -24.98 4.94
CA LEU A 131 6.47 -25.50 4.88
C LEU A 131 6.32 -26.64 3.87
N ASP A 132 6.91 -26.51 2.68
CA ASP A 132 6.86 -27.54 1.63
C ASP A 132 7.56 -28.82 2.09
N LYS A 133 8.72 -28.71 2.73
CA LYS A 133 9.45 -29.85 3.29
C LYS A 133 8.61 -30.58 4.36
N HIS A 134 7.93 -29.83 5.22
CA HIS A 134 7.06 -30.40 6.25
C HIS A 134 5.78 -31.02 5.68
N GLN A 135 5.21 -30.41 4.63
CA GLN A 135 4.07 -30.95 3.90
C GLN A 135 4.42 -32.31 3.27
N GLN A 136 5.54 -32.38 2.53
CA GLN A 136 6.00 -33.63 1.91
C GLN A 136 6.22 -34.72 2.96
N LYS A 137 6.91 -34.40 4.06
CA LYS A 137 7.13 -35.35 5.16
C LYS A 137 5.82 -35.82 5.80
N ALA A 138 4.80 -34.97 5.89
CA ALA A 138 3.50 -35.34 6.44
C ALA A 138 2.68 -36.23 5.48
N ILE A 139 2.84 -36.05 4.16
CA ILE A 139 2.20 -36.89 3.15
C ILE A 139 2.87 -38.27 3.10
N GLU A 140 4.21 -38.33 3.15
CA GLU A 140 4.98 -39.57 3.15
C GLU A 140 4.72 -40.42 4.40
N ASN A 141 4.60 -39.79 5.57
CA ASN A 141 4.33 -40.47 6.85
C ASN A 141 2.84 -40.49 7.21
N ARG A 142 1.94 -40.43 6.22
CA ARG A 142 0.49 -40.45 6.48
C ARG A 142 0.04 -41.79 7.04
N CYS A 143 -1.02 -41.77 7.84
CA CYS A 143 -1.69 -42.99 8.30
C CYS A 143 -2.63 -43.54 7.20
N ASP A 144 -2.95 -44.83 7.22
CA ASP A 144 -3.80 -45.47 6.19
C ASP A 144 -5.22 -44.85 6.10
N ASN A 145 -5.75 -44.37 7.22
CA ASN A 145 -7.06 -43.69 7.28
C ASN A 145 -6.99 -42.17 7.02
N CYS A 146 -5.79 -41.59 6.94
CA CYS A 146 -5.59 -40.15 6.81
C CYS A 146 -5.77 -39.72 5.35
N ARG A 147 -6.64 -38.74 5.09
CA ARG A 147 -6.83 -38.23 3.72
C ARG A 147 -5.72 -37.25 3.36
N GLU A 148 -5.03 -37.51 2.25
CA GLU A 148 -4.01 -36.62 1.70
C GLU A 148 -4.56 -35.20 1.45
N ILE A 149 -5.81 -35.11 1.00
CA ILE A 149 -6.51 -33.84 0.75
C ILE A 149 -6.59 -32.98 2.02
N THR A 150 -6.82 -33.58 3.19
CA THR A 150 -6.91 -32.84 4.47
C THR A 150 -5.56 -32.24 4.85
N ILE A 151 -4.46 -32.99 4.64
CA ILE A 151 -3.08 -32.54 4.87
C ILE A 151 -2.74 -31.38 3.92
N VAL A 152 -2.97 -31.57 2.62
CA VAL A 152 -2.70 -30.52 1.60
C VAL A 152 -3.52 -29.26 1.89
N THR A 153 -4.78 -29.39 2.29
CA THR A 153 -5.65 -28.26 2.64
C THR A 153 -5.11 -27.51 3.86
N PHE A 154 -4.62 -28.21 4.88
CA PHE A 154 -4.02 -27.59 6.07
C PHE A 154 -2.78 -26.76 5.69
N TYR A 155 -1.82 -27.35 4.98
CA TYR A 155 -0.59 -26.64 4.59
C TYR A 155 -0.85 -25.51 3.59
N THR A 156 -1.83 -25.65 2.70
CA THR A 156 -2.25 -24.56 1.80
C THR A 156 -2.82 -23.38 2.58
N ARG A 157 -3.66 -23.64 3.60
CA ARG A 157 -4.17 -22.57 4.48
C ARG A 157 -3.05 -21.91 5.27
N LEU A 158 -2.08 -22.69 5.76
CA LEU A 158 -0.93 -22.17 6.47
C LEU A 158 -0.04 -21.29 5.58
N HIS A 159 0.20 -21.72 4.33
CA HIS A 159 0.90 -20.93 3.32
C HIS A 159 0.22 -19.59 3.05
N ASN A 160 -1.10 -19.62 2.84
CA ASN A 160 -1.90 -18.42 2.63
C ASN A 160 -1.89 -17.51 3.86
N MET A 161 -2.00 -18.07 5.06
CA MET A 161 -1.92 -17.31 6.30
C MET A 161 -0.60 -16.56 6.40
N VAL A 162 0.53 -17.24 6.22
CA VAL A 162 1.86 -16.61 6.22
C VAL A 162 1.94 -15.52 5.15
N LYS A 163 1.48 -15.81 3.92
CA LYS A 163 1.48 -14.84 2.80
C LYS A 163 0.77 -13.54 3.15
N TYR A 164 -0.48 -13.64 3.59
CA TYR A 164 -1.33 -12.47 3.83
C TYR A 164 -0.95 -11.76 5.12
N THR A 165 -0.51 -12.47 6.17
CA THR A 165 0.02 -11.84 7.38
C THR A 165 1.28 -11.02 7.08
N VAL A 166 2.22 -11.55 6.28
CA VAL A 166 3.42 -10.77 5.89
C VAL A 166 3.02 -9.58 5.02
N LEU A 167 2.13 -9.76 4.04
CA LEU A 167 1.66 -8.69 3.18
C LEU A 167 1.01 -7.55 3.99
N LEU A 168 0.05 -7.89 4.86
CA LEU A 168 -0.63 -6.92 5.71
C LEU A 168 0.33 -6.28 6.72
N GLY A 169 1.28 -7.05 7.24
CA GLY A 169 2.33 -6.53 8.12
C GLY A 169 3.23 -5.50 7.44
N ILE A 170 3.64 -5.75 6.18
CA ILE A 170 4.39 -4.78 5.38
C ILE A 170 3.55 -3.52 5.14
N LEU A 171 2.29 -3.67 4.72
CA LEU A 171 1.39 -2.54 4.48
C LEU A 171 1.22 -1.67 5.74
N TYR A 172 0.95 -2.32 6.89
CA TYR A 172 0.84 -1.64 8.18
C TYR A 172 2.12 -0.87 8.54
N ARG A 173 3.29 -1.51 8.39
CA ARG A 173 4.58 -0.87 8.67
C ARG A 173 4.86 0.31 7.75
N ILE A 174 4.51 0.22 6.46
CA ILE A 174 4.64 1.34 5.52
C ILE A 174 3.76 2.50 5.96
N THR A 175 2.49 2.24 6.31
CA THR A 175 1.57 3.31 6.74
C THR A 175 2.00 3.98 8.04
N LEU A 176 2.68 3.26 8.93
CA LEU A 176 3.23 3.79 10.18
C LEU A 176 4.35 4.82 9.97
N PHE A 177 5.06 4.77 8.85
CA PHE A 177 6.09 5.77 8.55
C PHE A 177 5.51 7.12 8.13
N PHE A 178 4.24 7.17 7.78
CA PHE A 178 3.56 8.39 7.35
C PHE A 178 2.54 8.80 8.40
N THR A 179 2.85 9.84 9.17
CA THR A 179 1.98 10.34 10.26
C THR A 179 0.59 10.76 9.76
N PHE A 180 0.48 11.26 8.53
CA PHE A 180 -0.81 11.60 7.92
C PHE A 180 -1.69 10.38 7.57
N LEU A 181 -1.16 9.16 7.61
CA LEU A 181 -1.88 7.91 7.36
C LEU A 181 -2.34 7.21 8.65
N ASP A 182 -2.36 7.88 9.80
CA ASP A 182 -2.65 7.25 11.08
C ASP A 182 -4.03 6.57 11.15
N VAL A 183 -5.04 7.13 10.49
CA VAL A 183 -6.37 6.49 10.38
C VAL A 183 -6.28 5.18 9.57
N VAL A 184 -5.52 5.19 8.48
CA VAL A 184 -5.30 4.00 7.63
C VAL A 184 -4.48 2.95 8.37
N SER A 185 -3.48 3.38 9.14
CA SER A 185 -2.62 2.48 9.93
C SER A 185 -3.44 1.71 10.99
N ARG A 186 -4.35 2.40 11.70
CA ARG A 186 -5.27 1.78 12.66
C ARG A 186 -6.21 0.78 11.98
N GLY A 187 -6.76 1.15 10.82
CA GLY A 187 -7.61 0.26 10.03
C GLY A 187 -6.88 -1.03 9.62
N LEU A 188 -5.64 -0.90 9.13
CA LEU A 188 -4.81 -2.05 8.76
C LEU A 188 -4.46 -2.93 9.97
N TRP A 189 -4.23 -2.35 11.14
CA TRP A 189 -3.95 -3.10 12.37
C TRP A 189 -5.16 -3.93 12.83
N ILE A 190 -6.36 -3.32 12.83
CA ILE A 190 -7.61 -4.02 13.15
C ILE A 190 -7.82 -5.17 12.16
N LEU A 191 -7.65 -4.90 10.86
CA LEU A 191 -7.81 -5.91 9.82
C LEU A 191 -6.81 -7.07 9.97
N LEU A 192 -5.57 -6.78 10.37
CA LEU A 192 -4.55 -7.79 10.67
C LEU A 192 -4.99 -8.70 11.84
N ILE A 193 -5.52 -8.13 12.92
CA ILE A 193 -6.01 -8.89 14.08
C ILE A 193 -7.19 -9.78 13.71
N ILE A 194 -8.19 -9.22 13.02
CA ILE A 194 -9.37 -9.99 12.57
C ILE A 194 -8.92 -11.13 11.65
N TYR A 195 -8.06 -10.83 10.68
CA TYR A 195 -7.51 -11.82 9.77
C TYR A 195 -6.80 -12.95 10.51
N PHE A 196 -5.97 -12.62 11.51
CA PHE A 196 -5.24 -13.58 12.31
C PHE A 196 -6.18 -14.48 13.12
N MET A 197 -7.19 -13.90 13.79
CA MET A 197 -8.18 -14.66 14.57
C MET A 197 -8.95 -15.65 13.69
N VAL A 198 -9.47 -15.19 12.54
CA VAL A 198 -10.22 -16.05 11.61
C VAL A 198 -9.34 -17.15 11.04
N SER A 199 -8.11 -16.82 10.63
CA SER A 199 -7.17 -17.79 10.06
C SER A 199 -6.76 -18.85 11.08
N MET A 200 -6.49 -18.45 12.32
CA MET A 200 -6.18 -19.39 13.42
C MET A 200 -7.35 -20.32 13.73
N GLY A 201 -8.58 -19.79 13.77
CA GLY A 201 -9.79 -20.61 13.96
C GLY A 201 -9.92 -21.68 12.87
N LEU A 202 -9.77 -21.30 11.60
CA LEU A 202 -9.83 -22.22 10.46
C LEU A 202 -8.70 -23.25 10.44
N LEU A 203 -7.49 -22.89 10.88
CA LEU A 203 -6.37 -23.81 11.03
C LEU A 203 -6.62 -24.82 12.14
N THR A 204 -7.16 -24.38 13.27
CA THR A 204 -7.47 -25.24 14.43
C THR A 204 -8.54 -26.26 14.06
N LEU A 205 -9.60 -25.84 13.37
CA LEU A 205 -10.65 -26.74 12.88
C LEU A 205 -10.08 -27.82 11.94
N ASN A 206 -9.22 -27.45 10.99
CA ASN A 206 -8.58 -28.43 10.11
C ASN A 206 -7.62 -29.37 10.85
N GLY A 207 -6.87 -28.85 11.82
CA GLY A 207 -5.98 -29.65 12.66
C GLY A 207 -6.76 -30.66 13.51
N LEU A 208 -7.90 -30.25 14.07
CA LEU A 208 -8.81 -31.16 14.79
C LEU A 208 -9.34 -32.27 13.88
N THR A 209 -9.74 -31.94 12.65
CA THR A 209 -10.18 -32.93 11.66
C THR A 209 -9.06 -33.94 11.35
N MET A 210 -7.83 -33.48 11.12
CA MET A 210 -6.68 -34.38 10.93
C MET A 210 -6.43 -35.28 12.15
N MET A 211 -6.56 -34.76 13.37
CA MET A 211 -6.40 -35.57 14.58
C MET A 211 -7.50 -36.62 14.75
N LYS A 212 -8.74 -36.30 14.36
CA LYS A 212 -9.86 -37.25 14.36
C LYS A 212 -9.62 -38.37 13.35
N GLU A 213 -9.26 -38.01 12.11
CA GLU A 213 -8.89 -38.99 11.07
C GLU A 213 -7.76 -39.92 11.54
N LYS A 214 -6.73 -39.38 12.20
CA LYS A 214 -5.62 -40.17 12.77
C LYS A 214 -6.07 -41.13 13.88
N ARG A 215 -7.12 -40.80 14.64
CA ARG A 215 -7.69 -41.66 15.68
C ARG A 215 -8.72 -42.67 15.14
N GLY A 216 -9.04 -42.62 13.84
CA GLY A 216 -10.06 -43.47 13.23
C GLY A 216 -11.49 -43.14 13.67
N VAL A 217 -11.74 -41.88 14.09
CA VAL A 217 -13.04 -41.36 14.56
C VAL A 217 -13.59 -40.34 13.59
#